data_AF-A0A9P6YYN9-F1
#
_entry.id   AF-A0A9P6YYN9-F1
#
_cell.length_a   1.000
_cell.length_b   1.000
_cell.length_c   1.000
_cell.angle_alpha   90.00
_cell.angle_beta   90.00
_cell.angle_gamma   90.00
#
_symmetry.space_group_name_H-M   'P 1'
#
loop_
_entity.id
_entity.type
_entity.pdbx_description
1 polymer ?
#
loop_
_entity_poly.entity_id
_entity_poly.type
_entity_poly.pdbx_seq_one_letter_code
_entity_poly.pdbx_strand_id
1 'polypeptide(L)'
;MSLQIVYQTDKINRKRLNILAVPSSTELLKDCPSPFVKDTLASIGDGQTTDKTFCLAGCCAPCPLQNFIYKKGWAEKGFNVSNALRFVSAILSFFLVVSYLVLPDKRRHPSLLILNLSIGIFLFSMTSFFAIGNLKRSNKRDVHTLAFWISNLTHLLYYLKKDTALVASAAEHQPLISELVSKAYTALIDDSQKRLDYILESAMLEFEPLDGFDVIHFAHDWQRFFFRRSSSSAFVETISSPTSVTHLLSSILYVLQSYEVHPTIIHQALSQLFHFFSCEMFNRILSNKRMLCRSKALQIRMNLTVIEEWARQQGLTIESHLVPVIQMVQLLQCVSQLTDLVDFIHTIKSFDLLNPIQIKRLIVQYRYEVNERRVPEEIEKYTMQIAEDTIKQYVQEKKTSRNNSMSSLMYEEEEGRVKEKKDSTYMLPFSLPTLISEKVIPVIPEDWLMKLTPLFSP
;
A
#
# COMPACT_ATOMS: atom_id res chain seq x y z
N MET A 1 -30.28 -13.89 -51.21
CA MET A 1 -31.07 -14.12 -49.98
C MET A 1 -30.57 -13.11 -48.97
N SER A 2 -31.32 -12.01 -48.88
CA SER A 2 -30.90 -10.75 -48.27
C SER A 2 -31.21 -10.76 -46.78
N LEU A 3 -30.27 -10.26 -45.98
CA LEU A 3 -30.48 -9.52 -44.73
C LEU A 3 -31.54 -10.04 -43.74
N GLN A 4 -31.06 -10.69 -42.67
CA GLN A 4 -31.66 -10.56 -41.35
C GLN A 4 -30.60 -10.69 -40.25
N ILE A 5 -29.65 -9.75 -40.25
CA ILE A 5 -28.89 -9.38 -39.05
C ILE A 5 -29.74 -8.33 -38.34
N VAL A 6 -30.75 -8.79 -37.61
CA VAL A 6 -31.59 -7.92 -36.78
C VAL A 6 -31.77 -8.64 -35.46
N TYR A 7 -31.24 -8.00 -34.42
CA TYR A 7 -31.60 -8.16 -33.02
C TYR A 7 -31.10 -9.40 -32.29
N GLN A 8 -29.87 -9.28 -31.80
CA GLN A 8 -29.59 -9.62 -30.40
C GLN A 8 -28.92 -8.43 -29.70
N THR A 9 -29.60 -7.29 -29.77
CA THR A 9 -29.27 -6.03 -29.07
C THR A 9 -29.58 -6.07 -27.57
N ASP A 10 -30.23 -7.14 -27.06
CA ASP A 10 -30.78 -7.16 -25.69
C ASP A 10 -29.97 -7.93 -24.63
N LYS A 11 -28.73 -8.35 -24.93
CA LYS A 11 -27.79 -8.83 -23.89
C LYS A 11 -26.57 -7.94 -23.64
N ILE A 12 -26.58 -6.71 -24.16
CA ILE A 12 -25.56 -5.68 -23.89
C ILE A 12 -26.04 -4.74 -22.76
N ASN A 13 -26.54 -5.33 -21.67
CA ASN A 13 -26.85 -4.59 -20.43
C ASN A 13 -25.98 -5.02 -19.24
N ARG A 14 -24.96 -5.86 -19.46
CA ARG A 14 -23.88 -6.07 -18.48
C ARG A 14 -22.67 -5.23 -18.88
N LYS A 15 -22.57 -4.05 -18.26
CA LYS A 15 -21.50 -3.04 -18.41
C LYS A 15 -20.12 -3.54 -17.92
N ARG A 16 -19.50 -4.50 -18.62
CA ARG A 16 -18.07 -4.82 -18.53
C ARG A 16 -17.59 -5.33 -19.89
N LEU A 17 -16.41 -4.89 -20.33
CA LEU A 17 -15.68 -5.49 -21.46
C LEU A 17 -15.50 -6.98 -21.17
N ASN A 18 -16.24 -7.83 -21.88
CA ASN A 18 -16.11 -9.27 -21.77
C ASN A 18 -15.46 -9.78 -23.05
N ILE A 19 -14.21 -10.24 -22.96
CA ILE A 19 -13.48 -10.77 -24.11
C ILE A 19 -14.12 -12.04 -24.68
N LEU A 20 -14.96 -12.72 -23.87
CA LEU A 20 -15.79 -13.86 -24.29
C LEU A 20 -16.93 -13.47 -25.24
N ALA A 21 -17.16 -12.17 -25.48
CA ALA A 21 -18.10 -11.69 -26.49
C ALA A 21 -17.51 -11.78 -27.92
N VAL A 22 -16.19 -11.98 -28.06
CA VAL A 22 -15.55 -12.28 -29.33
C VAL A 22 -15.79 -13.78 -29.62
N PRO A 23 -16.42 -14.15 -30.75
CA PRO A 23 -16.70 -15.54 -31.05
C PRO A 23 -15.41 -16.36 -31.12
N SER A 24 -15.40 -17.53 -30.48
CA SER A 24 -14.26 -18.44 -30.37
C SER A 24 -14.04 -19.27 -31.65
N SER A 25 -14.32 -18.71 -32.82
CA SER A 25 -14.04 -19.39 -34.09
C SER A 25 -12.54 -19.35 -34.36
N THR A 26 -11.99 -20.49 -34.77
CA THR A 26 -10.60 -20.66 -35.26
C THR A 26 -10.29 -19.85 -36.53
N GLU A 27 -11.23 -19.03 -37.01
CA GLU A 27 -11.05 -18.09 -38.11
C GLU A 27 -10.76 -16.69 -37.56
N LEU A 28 -9.64 -16.12 -38.02
CA LEU A 28 -9.23 -14.74 -37.73
C LEU A 28 -10.34 -13.77 -38.19
N LEU A 29 -10.84 -12.90 -37.29
CA LEU A 29 -11.78 -11.86 -37.72
C LEU A 29 -11.03 -10.85 -38.60
N LYS A 30 -11.54 -10.64 -39.83
CA LYS A 30 -10.98 -9.65 -40.77
C LYS A 30 -11.11 -8.22 -40.23
N ASP A 31 -12.21 -7.95 -39.53
CA ASP A 31 -12.54 -6.69 -38.86
C ASP A 31 -13.02 -6.94 -37.43
N CYS A 32 -12.49 -6.19 -36.46
CA CYS A 32 -12.85 -6.34 -35.05
C CYS A 32 -14.15 -5.59 -34.71
N PRO A 33 -15.09 -6.19 -33.96
CA PRO A 33 -16.27 -5.48 -33.49
C PRO A 33 -15.87 -4.41 -32.48
N SER A 34 -16.46 -3.22 -32.59
CA SER A 34 -16.26 -2.16 -31.58
C SER A 34 -16.68 -2.68 -30.20
N PRO A 35 -15.88 -2.50 -29.12
CA PRO A 35 -14.74 -1.58 -28.96
C PRO A 35 -13.33 -2.19 -29.17
N PHE A 36 -13.20 -3.40 -29.72
CA PHE A 36 -11.92 -4.09 -29.85
C PHE A 36 -11.06 -3.56 -31.02
N VAL A 37 -9.74 -3.66 -30.90
CA VAL A 37 -8.76 -3.19 -31.89
C VAL A 37 -8.01 -4.38 -32.47
N LYS A 38 -7.61 -4.31 -33.73
CA LYS A 38 -6.84 -5.39 -34.39
C LYS A 38 -5.49 -5.58 -33.70
N ASP A 39 -5.14 -6.84 -33.45
CA ASP A 39 -3.84 -7.22 -32.93
C ASP A 39 -2.76 -6.99 -34.01
N THR A 40 -1.71 -6.26 -33.67
CA THR A 40 -0.61 -5.93 -34.60
C THR A 40 0.28 -7.12 -34.89
N LEU A 41 0.32 -8.15 -34.02
CA LEU A 41 1.15 -9.35 -34.19
C LEU A 41 0.38 -10.56 -34.76
N ALA A 42 -0.94 -10.45 -34.90
CA ALA A 42 -1.75 -11.53 -35.47
C ALA A 42 -1.58 -11.59 -36.99
N SER A 43 -0.59 -12.37 -37.44
CA SER A 43 -0.43 -12.77 -38.84
C SER A 43 -1.36 -13.93 -39.19
N ILE A 44 -1.79 -13.98 -40.45
CA ILE A 44 -2.73 -14.99 -40.97
C ILE A 44 -2.17 -16.40 -40.73
N GLY A 45 -2.82 -17.17 -39.85
CA GLY A 45 -2.59 -18.62 -39.70
C GLY A 45 -1.78 -19.10 -38.49
N ASP A 46 -1.06 -18.23 -37.77
CA ASP A 46 -0.10 -18.68 -36.75
C ASP A 46 -0.59 -18.60 -35.29
N GLY A 47 -1.79 -18.04 -35.05
CA GLY A 47 -2.37 -17.95 -33.71
C GLY A 47 -1.56 -17.12 -32.70
N GLN A 48 -0.57 -16.35 -33.17
CA GLN A 48 0.23 -15.47 -32.33
C GLN A 48 -0.56 -14.21 -31.98
N THR A 49 -0.54 -13.83 -30.71
CA THR A 49 -1.20 -12.64 -30.19
C THR A 49 -0.25 -11.84 -29.31
N THR A 50 -0.39 -10.51 -29.30
CA THR A 50 0.38 -9.62 -28.41
C THR A 50 0.20 -9.97 -26.93
N ASP A 51 -1.02 -10.31 -26.51
CA ASP A 51 -1.31 -10.77 -25.15
C ASP A 51 -2.50 -11.74 -25.16
N LYS A 52 -2.27 -13.00 -24.75
CA LYS A 52 -3.31 -14.05 -24.71
C LYS A 52 -4.46 -13.73 -23.73
N THR A 53 -4.25 -12.78 -22.83
CA THR A 53 -5.21 -12.38 -21.79
C THR A 53 -6.19 -11.32 -22.30
N PHE A 54 -5.71 -10.41 -23.14
CA PHE A 54 -6.48 -9.25 -23.63
C PHE A 54 -6.78 -9.31 -25.12
N CYS A 55 -6.25 -10.31 -25.84
CA CYS A 55 -6.49 -10.54 -27.26
C CYS A 55 -7.09 -11.92 -27.50
N LEU A 56 -8.11 -11.99 -28.35
CA LEU A 56 -8.76 -13.23 -28.79
C LEU A 56 -9.08 -13.13 -30.28
N ALA A 57 -8.77 -14.18 -31.04
CA ALA A 57 -9.08 -14.30 -32.48
C ALA A 57 -8.60 -13.11 -33.35
N GLY A 58 -7.46 -12.50 -33.01
CA GLY A 58 -6.87 -11.35 -33.73
C GLY A 58 -7.41 -9.97 -33.30
N CYS A 59 -8.24 -9.92 -32.26
CA CYS A 59 -8.80 -8.69 -31.71
C CYS A 59 -8.45 -8.51 -30.23
N CYS A 60 -7.94 -7.33 -29.87
CA CYS A 60 -7.50 -6.98 -28.53
C CYS A 60 -8.40 -5.93 -27.87
N ALA A 61 -8.49 -5.99 -26.54
CA ALA A 61 -9.08 -4.92 -25.74
C ALA A 61 -8.17 -3.67 -25.81
N PRO A 62 -8.72 -2.47 -26.08
CA PRO A 62 -7.93 -1.25 -26.17
C PRO A 62 -7.39 -0.79 -24.80
N CYS A 63 -6.15 -0.32 -24.78
CA CYS A 63 -5.48 0.20 -23.58
C CYS A 63 -5.61 1.74 -23.49
N PRO A 64 -5.89 2.34 -22.31
CA PRO A 64 -6.19 1.70 -21.03
C PRO A 64 -7.66 1.27 -20.92
N LEU A 65 -7.88 0.05 -20.40
CA LEU A 65 -9.20 -0.61 -20.30
C LEU A 65 -10.25 0.24 -19.55
N GLN A 66 -9.80 1.06 -18.60
CA GLN A 66 -10.64 1.94 -17.77
C GLN A 66 -11.42 2.98 -18.60
N ASN A 67 -10.90 3.39 -19.76
CA ASN A 67 -11.55 4.39 -20.60
C ASN A 67 -12.81 3.85 -21.32
N PHE A 68 -12.97 2.54 -21.42
CA PHE A 68 -14.06 1.88 -22.14
C PHE A 68 -15.18 1.38 -21.22
N ILE A 69 -15.04 1.58 -19.90
CA ILE A 69 -16.11 1.35 -18.91
C ILE A 69 -17.18 2.45 -19.00
N TYR A 70 -16.82 3.62 -19.54
CA TYR A 70 -17.68 4.80 -19.65
C TYR A 70 -18.04 5.09 -21.12
N LYS A 71 -19.17 5.79 -21.35
CA LYS A 71 -19.56 6.21 -22.70
C LYS A 71 -18.44 7.02 -23.37
N LYS A 72 -18.25 6.85 -24.69
CA LYS A 72 -17.24 7.59 -25.47
C LYS A 72 -17.34 9.09 -25.19
N GLY A 73 -16.25 9.69 -24.74
CA GLY A 73 -16.18 11.12 -24.40
C GLY A 73 -16.74 11.51 -23.02
N TRP A 74 -17.17 10.57 -22.17
CA TRP A 74 -17.68 10.90 -20.82
C TRP A 74 -16.57 11.31 -19.85
N ALA A 75 -15.44 10.60 -19.85
CA ALA A 75 -14.26 10.97 -19.07
C ALA A 75 -13.66 12.30 -19.54
N GLU A 76 -13.63 12.51 -20.86
CA GLU A 76 -13.17 13.75 -21.49
C GLU A 76 -14.09 14.93 -21.16
N LYS A 77 -15.42 14.75 -21.26
CA LYS A 77 -16.40 15.76 -20.83
C LYS A 77 -16.32 16.04 -19.34
N GLY A 78 -16.21 15.02 -18.49
CA GLY A 78 -16.05 15.20 -17.05
C GLY A 78 -14.76 15.94 -16.69
N PHE A 79 -13.68 15.64 -17.40
CA PHE A 79 -12.41 16.35 -17.25
C PHE A 79 -12.50 17.79 -17.75
N ASN A 80 -13.14 18.03 -18.90
CA ASN A 80 -13.36 19.36 -19.44
C ASN A 80 -14.26 20.21 -18.55
N VAL A 81 -15.31 19.63 -17.95
CA VAL A 81 -16.17 20.31 -16.98
C VAL A 81 -15.40 20.65 -15.71
N SER A 82 -14.60 19.72 -15.19
CA SER A 82 -13.76 19.97 -14.01
C SER A 82 -12.70 21.05 -14.29
N ASN A 83 -12.10 21.04 -15.48
CA ASN A 83 -11.13 22.05 -15.90
C ASN A 83 -11.76 23.41 -16.13
N ALA A 84 -12.95 23.47 -16.74
CA ALA A 84 -13.71 24.69 -16.91
C ALA A 84 -14.08 25.30 -15.54
N LEU A 85 -14.52 24.46 -14.59
CA LEU A 85 -14.82 24.89 -13.22
C LEU A 85 -13.57 25.43 -12.51
N ARG A 86 -12.41 24.76 -12.67
CA ARG A 86 -11.13 25.21 -12.11
C ARG A 86 -10.63 26.51 -12.75
N PHE A 87 -10.82 26.68 -14.05
CA PHE A 87 -10.47 27.89 -14.78
C PHE A 87 -11.31 29.08 -14.32
N VAL A 88 -12.63 28.88 -14.21
CA VAL A 88 -13.55 29.89 -13.65
C VAL A 88 -13.17 30.22 -12.21
N SER A 89 -12.88 29.21 -11.38
CA SER A 89 -12.39 29.39 -10.01
C SER A 89 -11.07 30.19 -9.95
N ALA A 90 -10.14 29.94 -10.89
CA ALA A 90 -8.87 30.67 -10.97
C ALA A 90 -9.09 32.14 -11.34
N ILE A 91 -9.95 32.43 -12.33
CA ILE A 91 -10.29 33.80 -12.72
C ILE A 91 -10.97 34.54 -11.58
N LEU A 92 -11.94 33.92 -10.90
CA LEU A 92 -12.63 34.51 -9.75
C LEU A 92 -11.67 34.75 -8.59
N SER A 93 -10.74 33.83 -8.32
CA SER A 93 -9.73 34.00 -7.28
C SER A 93 -8.74 35.11 -7.63
N PHE A 94 -8.30 35.20 -8.89
CA PHE A 94 -7.46 36.30 -9.37
C PHE A 94 -8.17 37.65 -9.28
N PHE A 95 -9.45 37.71 -9.65
CA PHE A 95 -10.28 38.90 -9.50
C PHE A 95 -10.40 39.33 -8.04
N LEU A 96 -10.55 38.38 -7.10
CA LEU A 96 -10.54 38.67 -5.67
C LEU A 96 -9.16 39.21 -5.22
N VAL A 97 -8.06 38.61 -5.67
CA VAL A 97 -6.70 39.09 -5.38
C VAL A 97 -6.51 40.55 -5.84
N VAL A 98 -6.86 40.85 -7.09
CA VAL A 98 -6.74 42.20 -7.67
C VAL A 98 -7.67 43.19 -6.96
N SER A 99 -8.91 42.79 -6.66
CA SER A 99 -9.86 43.63 -5.93
C SER A 99 -9.34 44.02 -4.55
N TYR A 100 -8.76 43.07 -3.80
CA TYR A 100 -8.18 43.34 -2.49
C TYR A 100 -6.88 44.19 -2.54
N LEU A 101 -6.13 44.15 -3.65
CA LEU A 101 -4.93 44.98 -3.84
C LEU A 101 -5.27 46.44 -4.21
N VAL A 102 -6.36 46.66 -4.95
CA VAL A 102 -6.71 47.98 -5.53
C VAL A 102 -7.61 48.81 -4.61
N LEU A 103 -8.45 48.19 -3.77
CA LEU A 103 -9.37 48.92 -2.88
C LEU A 103 -8.64 49.55 -1.67
N PRO A 104 -8.68 50.89 -1.49
CA PRO A 104 -8.13 51.54 -0.30
C PRO A 104 -9.01 51.26 0.94
N ASP A 105 -8.40 51.26 2.13
CA ASP A 105 -9.02 51.08 3.47
C ASP A 105 -9.44 49.67 3.95
N LYS A 106 -9.16 48.59 3.22
CA LYS A 106 -9.42 47.21 3.70
C LYS A 106 -8.20 46.41 4.15
N ARG A 107 -7.09 47.07 4.50
CA ARG A 107 -5.87 46.43 5.07
C ARG A 107 -5.93 46.31 6.61
N ARG A 108 -6.93 45.61 7.14
CA ARG A 108 -6.94 45.18 8.57
C ARG A 108 -6.74 43.68 8.63
N HIS A 109 -5.96 43.21 9.62
CA HIS A 109 -5.40 41.84 9.75
C HIS A 109 -6.24 40.64 9.22
N PRO A 110 -7.58 40.54 9.38
CA PRO A 110 -8.33 39.39 8.83
C PRO A 110 -8.46 39.34 7.29
N SER A 111 -8.39 40.47 6.56
CA SER A 111 -8.55 40.49 5.10
C SER A 111 -7.28 40.09 4.33
N LEU A 112 -6.12 40.23 4.98
CA LEU A 112 -4.82 39.84 4.42
C LEU A 112 -4.67 38.31 4.36
N LEU A 113 -5.35 37.59 5.26
CA LEU A 113 -5.45 36.14 5.22
C LEU A 113 -6.35 35.67 4.08
N ILE A 114 -7.45 36.38 3.80
CA ILE A 114 -8.33 36.12 2.64
C ILE A 114 -7.56 36.36 1.34
N LEU A 115 -6.72 37.40 1.28
CA LEU A 115 -5.81 37.65 0.16
C LEU A 115 -4.83 36.48 -0.03
N ASN A 116 -4.11 36.06 1.01
CA ASN A 116 -3.18 34.93 0.92
C ASN A 116 -3.87 33.59 0.59
N LEU A 117 -5.05 33.34 1.13
CA LEU A 117 -5.87 32.17 0.80
C LEU A 117 -6.34 32.21 -0.66
N SER A 118 -6.77 33.37 -1.16
CA SER A 118 -7.18 33.55 -2.55
C SER A 118 -6.00 33.41 -3.53
N ILE A 119 -4.80 33.86 -3.14
CA ILE A 119 -3.55 33.60 -3.88
C ILE A 119 -3.24 32.10 -3.89
N GLY A 120 -3.37 31.41 -2.74
CA GLY A 120 -3.17 29.96 -2.64
C GLY A 120 -4.14 29.16 -3.52
N ILE A 121 -5.43 29.51 -3.50
CA ILE A 121 -6.46 28.90 -4.36
C ILE A 121 -6.20 29.20 -5.83
N PHE A 122 -5.75 30.41 -6.17
CA PHE A 122 -5.33 30.78 -7.52
C PHE A 122 -4.15 29.93 -8.00
N LEU A 123 -3.09 29.80 -7.20
CA LEU A 123 -1.91 28.99 -7.54
C LEU A 123 -2.26 27.49 -7.65
N PHE A 124 -3.13 26.97 -6.79
CA PHE A 124 -3.66 25.60 -6.90
C PHE A 124 -4.45 25.37 -8.19
N SER A 125 -5.31 26.33 -8.55
CA SER A 125 -6.11 26.26 -9.77
C SER A 125 -5.24 26.40 -11.03
N MET A 126 -4.13 27.14 -10.94
CA MET A 126 -3.15 27.34 -12.03
C MET A 126 -2.21 26.14 -12.23
N THR A 127 -1.74 25.49 -11.17
CA THR A 127 -0.93 24.25 -11.29
C THR A 127 -1.69 23.12 -11.97
N SER A 128 -3.02 23.05 -11.75
CA SER A 128 -3.92 22.15 -12.48
C SER A 128 -3.99 22.44 -13.99
N PHE A 129 -3.72 23.67 -14.42
CA PHE A 129 -3.78 24.10 -15.82
C PHE A 129 -2.46 23.83 -16.55
N PHE A 130 -1.30 24.07 -15.94
CA PHE A 130 0.00 23.77 -16.54
C PHE A 130 0.28 22.26 -16.73
N ALA A 131 -0.47 21.39 -16.03
CA ALA A 131 -0.46 19.95 -16.27
C ALA A 131 -1.01 19.52 -17.65
N ILE A 132 -1.63 20.44 -18.42
CA ILE A 132 -2.23 20.17 -19.74
C ILE A 132 -1.18 20.09 -20.87
N GLY A 133 0.06 20.54 -20.64
CA GLY A 133 1.13 20.44 -21.66
C GLY A 133 1.65 19.03 -21.91
N ASN A 134 1.47 18.09 -20.98
CA ASN A 134 2.08 16.74 -21.04
C ASN A 134 1.09 15.64 -20.63
N LEU A 135 -0.06 15.61 -21.31
CA LEU A 135 -1.14 14.63 -21.14
C LEU A 135 -0.75 13.16 -21.44
N LYS A 136 0.51 12.87 -21.80
CA LYS A 136 1.02 11.50 -21.95
C LYS A 136 1.74 10.95 -20.71
N ARG A 137 1.91 11.74 -19.63
CA ARG A 137 2.57 11.25 -18.38
C ARG A 137 2.12 11.87 -17.05
N SER A 138 1.05 12.69 -17.01
CA SER A 138 0.62 13.30 -15.73
C SER A 138 -0.33 12.37 -14.95
N ASN A 139 0.27 11.53 -14.10
CA ASN A 139 -0.39 10.74 -13.08
C ASN A 139 -1.01 11.69 -12.02
N LYS A 140 -2.34 11.73 -11.90
CA LYS A 140 -3.08 12.62 -10.98
C LYS A 140 -2.82 12.37 -9.47
N ARG A 141 -1.82 11.57 -9.11
CA ARG A 141 -1.46 11.12 -7.74
C ARG A 141 0.04 10.99 -7.57
N ASP A 142 0.82 11.86 -8.20
CA ASP A 142 2.27 11.79 -8.05
C ASP A 142 2.68 12.09 -6.60
N VAL A 143 3.60 11.28 -6.06
CA VAL A 143 4.11 11.37 -4.68
C VAL A 143 4.61 12.80 -4.39
N HIS A 144 5.21 13.46 -5.39
CA HIS A 144 5.63 14.85 -5.31
C HIS A 144 4.48 15.84 -5.06
N THR A 145 3.37 15.67 -5.80
CA THR A 145 2.20 16.56 -5.63
C THR A 145 1.56 16.36 -4.26
N LEU A 146 1.46 15.10 -3.82
CA LEU A 146 0.89 14.78 -2.50
C LEU A 146 1.78 15.30 -1.36
N ALA A 147 3.11 15.12 -1.46
CA ALA A 147 4.07 15.66 -0.49
C ALA A 147 3.98 17.20 -0.40
N PHE A 148 3.92 17.89 -1.54
CA PHE A 148 3.72 19.33 -1.59
C PHE A 148 2.46 19.78 -0.84
N TRP A 149 1.31 19.14 -1.11
CA TRP A 149 0.05 19.50 -0.45
C TRP A 149 0.02 19.15 1.03
N ILE A 150 0.58 18.00 1.42
CA ILE A 150 0.72 17.64 2.83
C ILE A 150 1.49 18.73 3.57
N SER A 151 2.68 19.11 3.07
CA SER A 151 3.50 20.15 3.67
C SER A 151 2.77 21.50 3.78
N ASN A 152 2.22 22.00 2.67
CA ASN A 152 1.55 23.31 2.64
C ASN A 152 0.30 23.35 3.52
N LEU A 153 -0.52 22.29 3.52
CA LEU A 153 -1.71 22.21 4.35
C LEU A 153 -1.36 22.10 5.84
N THR A 154 -0.29 21.38 6.19
CA THR A 154 0.19 21.32 7.58
C THR A 154 0.75 22.66 8.06
N HIS A 155 1.48 23.38 7.21
CA HIS A 155 1.97 24.72 7.52
C HIS A 155 0.81 25.73 7.65
N LEU A 156 -0.16 25.68 6.75
CA LEU A 156 -1.36 26.52 6.85
C LEU A 156 -2.11 26.24 8.15
N LEU A 157 -2.33 24.97 8.50
CA LEU A 157 -2.97 24.59 9.75
C LEU A 157 -2.18 25.07 10.97
N TYR A 158 -0.85 24.99 10.93
CA TYR A 158 0.03 25.52 11.97
C TYR A 158 -0.14 27.03 12.14
N TYR A 159 -0.09 27.81 11.06
CA TYR A 159 -0.25 29.27 11.15
C TYR A 159 -1.65 29.68 11.63
N LEU A 160 -2.69 28.97 11.18
CA LEU A 160 -4.06 29.19 11.65
C LEU A 160 -4.23 28.86 13.15
N LYS A 161 -3.45 27.92 13.68
CA LYS A 161 -3.47 27.55 15.10
C LYS A 161 -2.54 28.39 15.98
N LYS A 162 -1.52 29.02 15.40
CA LYS A 162 -0.52 29.79 16.14
C LYS A 162 -1.00 31.20 16.50
N ASP A 163 -1.74 31.85 15.60
CA ASP A 163 -2.21 33.22 15.80
C ASP A 163 -3.52 33.24 16.59
N THR A 164 -3.51 33.90 17.76
CA THR A 164 -4.62 33.93 18.73
C THR A 164 -5.90 34.55 18.18
N ALA A 165 -5.81 35.52 17.25
CA ALA A 165 -6.97 36.12 16.62
C ALA A 165 -7.54 35.24 15.50
N LEU A 166 -6.67 34.53 14.78
CA LEU A 166 -7.04 33.65 13.68
C LEU A 166 -7.58 32.29 14.14
N VAL A 167 -7.10 31.77 15.28
CA VAL A 167 -7.56 30.49 15.84
C VAL A 167 -9.07 30.49 16.00
N ALA A 168 -9.63 31.55 16.60
CA ALA A 168 -11.06 31.68 16.82
C ALA A 168 -11.83 31.87 15.51
N SER A 169 -11.33 32.72 14.60
CA SER A 169 -12.00 33.01 13.33
C SER A 169 -11.95 31.85 12.33
N ALA A 170 -10.96 30.97 12.42
CA ALA A 170 -10.78 29.84 11.51
C ALA A 170 -11.18 28.49 12.13
N ALA A 171 -11.77 28.49 13.34
CA ALA A 171 -12.07 27.27 14.10
C ALA A 171 -12.89 26.24 13.29
N GLU A 172 -13.85 26.69 12.49
CA GLU A 172 -14.68 25.82 11.63
C GLU A 172 -13.91 25.23 10.44
N HIS A 173 -12.84 25.87 9.98
CA HIS A 173 -12.07 25.47 8.79
C HIS A 173 -10.87 24.57 9.15
N GLN A 174 -10.33 24.67 10.37
CA GLN A 174 -9.24 23.83 10.86
C GLN A 174 -9.50 22.31 10.76
N PRO A 175 -10.69 21.77 11.12
CA PRO A 175 -10.96 20.34 10.96
C PRO A 175 -11.03 19.93 9.48
N LEU A 176 -11.56 20.76 8.60
CA LEU A 176 -11.59 20.49 7.16
C LEU A 176 -10.17 20.41 6.58
N ILE A 177 -9.27 21.32 6.96
CA ILE A 177 -7.86 21.26 6.54
C ILE A 177 -7.20 19.98 7.08
N SER A 178 -7.48 19.62 8.33
CA SER A 178 -6.95 18.38 8.94
C SER A 178 -7.43 17.12 8.21
N GLU A 179 -8.70 17.09 7.79
CA GLU A 179 -9.27 16.02 6.96
C GLU A 179 -8.59 15.97 5.58
N LEU A 180 -8.33 17.12 4.96
CA LEU A 180 -7.62 17.19 3.68
C LEU A 180 -6.19 16.66 3.79
N VAL A 181 -5.45 16.98 4.86
CA VAL A 181 -4.12 16.40 5.11
C VAL A 181 -4.23 14.89 5.27
N SER A 182 -5.21 14.40 6.04
CA SER A 182 -5.41 12.97 6.26
C SER A 182 -5.72 12.23 4.95
N LYS A 183 -6.58 12.79 4.10
CA LYS A 183 -6.88 12.24 2.76
C LYS A 183 -5.65 12.24 1.85
N ALA A 184 -4.85 13.30 1.86
CA ALA A 184 -3.63 13.38 1.08
C ALA A 184 -2.59 12.36 1.57
N TYR A 185 -2.47 12.17 2.89
CA TYR A 185 -1.62 11.16 3.51
C TYR A 185 -2.05 9.74 3.10
N THR A 186 -3.33 9.38 3.23
CA THR A 186 -3.82 8.07 2.78
C THR A 186 -3.55 7.84 1.29
N ALA A 187 -3.77 8.85 0.43
CA ALA A 187 -3.47 8.73 -0.99
C ALA A 187 -1.98 8.53 -1.29
N LEU A 188 -1.09 9.17 -0.51
CA LEU A 188 0.36 9.02 -0.60
C LEU A 188 0.78 7.60 -0.24
N ILE A 189 0.24 7.07 0.86
CA ILE A 189 0.49 5.69 1.30
C ILE A 189 -0.03 4.70 0.27
N ASP A 190 -1.26 4.85 -0.20
CA ASP A 190 -1.87 3.99 -1.21
C ASP A 190 -1.05 3.90 -2.51
N ASP A 191 -0.49 5.03 -2.97
CA ASP A 191 0.36 5.05 -4.17
C ASP A 191 1.70 4.37 -3.89
N SER A 192 2.30 4.66 -2.74
CA SER A 192 3.59 4.11 -2.32
C SER A 192 3.53 2.60 -2.09
N GLN A 193 2.47 2.11 -1.44
CA GLN A 193 2.21 0.69 -1.23
C GLN A 193 2.05 -0.05 -2.56
N LYS A 194 1.31 0.50 -3.53
CA LYS A 194 1.16 -0.11 -4.86
C LYS A 194 2.50 -0.23 -5.60
N ARG A 195 3.36 0.78 -5.50
CA ARG A 195 4.71 0.74 -6.09
C ARG A 195 5.59 -0.31 -5.40
N LEU A 196 5.49 -0.40 -4.08
CA LEU A 196 6.23 -1.38 -3.29
C LEU A 196 5.76 -2.81 -3.59
N ASP A 197 4.45 -3.01 -3.67
CA ASP A 197 3.82 -4.30 -3.96
C ASP A 197 4.27 -4.86 -5.31
N TYR A 198 4.36 -4.01 -6.33
CA TYR A 198 4.79 -4.38 -7.67
C TYR A 198 6.19 -5.00 -7.72
N ILE A 199 7.12 -4.54 -6.87
CA ILE A 199 8.50 -5.03 -6.85
C ILE A 199 8.75 -6.09 -5.78
N LEU A 200 7.83 -6.26 -4.81
CA LEU A 200 8.09 -7.00 -3.58
C LEU A 200 8.43 -8.48 -3.83
N GLU A 201 7.65 -9.16 -4.68
CA GLU A 201 7.82 -10.59 -4.95
C GLU A 201 9.15 -10.87 -5.65
N SER A 202 9.41 -10.16 -6.75
CA SER A 202 10.66 -10.28 -7.51
C SER A 202 11.88 -9.92 -6.65
N ALA A 203 11.81 -8.82 -5.90
CA ALA A 203 12.94 -8.28 -5.13
C ALA A 203 13.28 -9.07 -3.86
N MET A 204 12.27 -9.61 -3.17
CA MET A 204 12.47 -10.18 -1.83
C MET A 204 12.35 -11.70 -1.79
N LEU A 205 11.52 -12.30 -2.64
CA LEU A 205 11.21 -13.73 -2.60
C LEU A 205 11.88 -14.51 -3.74
N GLU A 206 11.93 -13.94 -4.94
CA GLU A 206 12.53 -14.60 -6.10
C GLU A 206 14.01 -14.28 -6.26
N PHE A 207 14.46 -13.09 -5.83
CA PHE A 207 15.86 -12.66 -5.92
C PHE A 207 16.79 -13.58 -5.13
N GLU A 208 17.58 -14.40 -5.83
CA GLU A 208 18.68 -15.17 -5.29
C GLU A 208 19.99 -14.41 -5.55
N PRO A 209 20.77 -14.03 -4.51
CA PRO A 209 22.08 -13.44 -4.73
C PRO A 209 22.96 -14.45 -5.48
N LEU A 210 23.58 -13.99 -6.58
CA LEU A 210 24.52 -14.76 -7.40
C LEU A 210 25.81 -15.03 -6.61
N ASP A 211 25.76 -15.98 -5.69
CA ASP A 211 26.94 -16.55 -5.04
C ASP A 211 26.78 -18.07 -4.99
N GLY A 212 27.34 -18.77 -5.96
CA GLY A 212 27.86 -20.14 -5.87
C GLY A 212 26.99 -21.28 -5.30
N PHE A 213 25.72 -21.10 -4.97
CA PHE A 213 24.86 -22.18 -4.47
C PHE A 213 24.37 -23.04 -5.63
N ASP A 214 24.75 -24.31 -5.61
CA ASP A 214 24.19 -25.34 -6.49
C ASP A 214 22.65 -25.30 -6.44
N VAL A 215 22.02 -25.55 -7.60
CA VAL A 215 20.56 -25.57 -7.76
C VAL A 215 19.93 -26.47 -6.69
N ILE A 216 19.11 -25.89 -5.79
CA ILE A 216 18.47 -26.62 -4.69
C ILE A 216 17.55 -27.70 -5.26
N HIS A 217 17.87 -28.96 -4.98
CA HIS A 217 17.11 -30.11 -5.43
C HIS A 217 16.09 -30.54 -4.37
N PHE A 218 14.83 -30.75 -4.78
CA PHE A 218 13.78 -31.31 -3.92
C PHE A 218 13.60 -32.81 -4.20
N ALA A 219 13.31 -33.60 -3.16
CA ALA A 219 13.22 -35.06 -3.26
C ALA A 219 12.14 -35.60 -4.22
N HIS A 220 11.18 -34.79 -4.66
CA HIS A 220 10.07 -35.21 -5.53
C HIS A 220 10.21 -34.87 -7.03
N ASP A 221 11.30 -34.23 -7.46
CA ASP A 221 11.44 -33.72 -8.84
C ASP A 221 12.19 -34.65 -9.82
N TRP A 222 12.41 -35.93 -9.46
CA TRP A 222 13.22 -36.87 -10.29
C TRP A 222 12.61 -37.18 -11.66
N GLN A 223 11.28 -37.07 -11.83
CA GLN A 223 10.61 -37.38 -13.10
C GLN A 223 10.79 -36.30 -14.18
N ARG A 224 11.27 -35.10 -13.80
CA ARG A 224 11.49 -33.99 -14.75
C ARG A 224 12.85 -34.06 -15.46
N PHE A 225 13.70 -35.02 -15.07
CA PHE A 225 15.05 -35.22 -15.61
C PHE A 225 15.09 -35.68 -17.09
N PHE A 226 14.08 -36.41 -17.57
CA PHE A 226 14.14 -36.98 -18.93
C PHE A 226 13.64 -36.05 -20.05
N PHE A 227 13.07 -34.88 -19.73
CA PHE A 227 12.49 -33.98 -20.73
C PHE A 227 12.85 -32.49 -20.55
N ARG A 228 14.13 -32.17 -20.32
CA ARG A 228 14.60 -30.79 -20.56
C ARG A 228 15.64 -30.78 -21.68
N ARG A 229 15.15 -30.51 -22.89
CA ARG A 229 15.97 -29.99 -23.99
C ARG A 229 16.67 -28.73 -23.50
N SER A 230 17.97 -28.67 -23.73
CA SER A 230 18.74 -27.43 -23.67
C SER A 230 18.04 -26.38 -24.54
N SER A 231 17.56 -25.31 -23.92
CA SER A 231 17.06 -24.13 -24.65
C SER A 231 17.80 -22.90 -24.14
N SER A 232 18.70 -22.46 -25.02
CA SER A 232 19.35 -21.16 -25.16
C SER A 232 18.53 -19.93 -24.73
N SER A 233 19.27 -18.93 -24.23
CA SER A 233 18.96 -17.49 -24.14
C SER A 233 17.59 -17.14 -23.55
N ALA A 234 17.49 -17.13 -22.22
CA ALA A 234 16.40 -16.46 -21.53
C ALA A 234 16.65 -14.94 -21.54
N PHE A 235 15.65 -14.23 -22.04
CA PHE A 235 15.43 -12.80 -21.87
C PHE A 235 15.80 -12.36 -20.43
N VAL A 236 16.65 -11.34 -20.29
CA VAL A 236 16.88 -10.70 -18.98
C VAL A 236 15.65 -9.84 -18.68
N GLU A 237 14.61 -10.46 -18.12
CA GLU A 237 13.68 -9.71 -17.28
C GLU A 237 14.52 -9.06 -16.19
N THR A 238 14.33 -7.76 -15.94
CA THR A 238 15.07 -7.01 -14.93
C THR A 238 14.70 -7.55 -13.57
N ILE A 239 15.45 -8.55 -13.08
CA ILE A 239 15.28 -9.11 -11.74
C ILE A 239 15.45 -7.94 -10.76
N SER A 240 14.37 -7.60 -10.07
CA SER A 240 14.43 -6.59 -9.01
C SER A 240 15.21 -7.19 -7.84
N SER A 241 16.00 -6.39 -7.13
CA SER A 241 16.78 -6.84 -5.97
C SER A 241 16.27 -6.17 -4.69
N PRO A 242 16.68 -6.61 -3.49
CA PRO A 242 16.33 -5.94 -2.24
C PRO A 242 16.73 -4.46 -2.26
N THR A 243 17.80 -4.10 -2.99
CA THR A 243 18.21 -2.72 -3.20
C THR A 243 17.18 -1.90 -3.98
N SER A 244 16.40 -2.51 -4.88
CA SER A 244 15.29 -1.83 -5.56
C SER A 244 14.23 -1.35 -4.56
N VAL A 245 13.96 -2.13 -3.51
CA VAL A 245 13.05 -1.74 -2.42
C VAL A 245 13.64 -0.58 -1.63
N THR A 246 14.92 -0.65 -1.23
CA THR A 246 15.56 0.44 -0.47
C THR A 246 15.68 1.73 -1.31
N HIS A 247 15.91 1.63 -2.62
CA HIS A 247 15.89 2.79 -3.52
C HIS A 247 14.51 3.44 -3.62
N LEU A 248 13.43 2.64 -3.72
CA LEU A 248 12.07 3.18 -3.72
C LEU A 248 11.77 3.90 -2.41
N LEU A 249 12.09 3.28 -1.28
CA LEU A 249 11.89 3.88 0.05
C LEU A 249 12.72 5.17 0.22
N SER A 250 13.98 5.16 -0.23
CA SER A 250 14.85 6.34 -0.22
C SER A 250 14.31 7.45 -1.10
N SER A 251 13.76 7.12 -2.28
CA SER A 251 13.15 8.09 -3.18
C SER A 251 11.93 8.75 -2.53
N ILE A 252 11.04 7.96 -1.92
CA ILE A 252 9.87 8.50 -1.20
C ILE A 252 10.31 9.39 -0.05
N LEU A 253 11.27 8.94 0.77
CA LEU A 253 11.82 9.71 1.88
C LEU A 253 12.42 11.04 1.41
N TYR A 254 13.26 11.01 0.38
CA TYR A 254 13.87 12.21 -0.21
C TYR A 254 12.81 13.21 -0.69
N VAL A 255 11.74 12.72 -1.33
CA VAL A 255 10.63 13.58 -1.76
C VAL A 255 9.97 14.23 -0.56
N LEU A 256 9.63 13.47 0.48
CA LEU A 256 8.99 14.04 1.68
C LEU A 256 9.90 15.07 2.37
N GLN A 257 11.21 14.82 2.44
CA GLN A 257 12.19 15.75 2.99
C GLN A 257 12.36 17.01 2.14
N SER A 258 12.47 16.88 0.82
CA SER A 258 12.65 18.01 -0.09
C SER A 258 11.45 18.97 -0.13
N TYR A 259 10.24 18.46 0.10
CA TYR A 259 9.03 19.28 0.28
C TYR A 259 8.83 19.75 1.73
N GLU A 260 9.80 19.52 2.63
CA GLU A 260 9.76 19.92 4.04
C GLU A 260 8.51 19.41 4.77
N VAL A 261 8.09 18.19 4.46
CA VAL A 261 7.00 17.53 5.20
C VAL A 261 7.45 17.33 6.66
N HIS A 262 6.54 17.58 7.59
CA HIS A 262 6.86 17.50 9.02
C HIS A 262 7.44 16.11 9.40
N PRO A 263 8.55 16.03 10.18
CA PRO A 263 9.23 14.77 10.49
C PRO A 263 8.33 13.68 11.10
N THR A 264 7.39 14.05 11.97
CA THR A 264 6.39 13.11 12.53
C THR A 264 5.50 12.47 11.47
N ILE A 265 5.16 13.19 10.40
CA ILE A 265 4.37 12.65 9.28
C ILE A 265 5.25 11.72 8.44
N ILE A 266 6.51 12.09 8.21
CA ILE A 266 7.48 11.23 7.51
C ILE A 266 7.66 9.91 8.27
N HIS A 267 7.85 9.96 9.58
CA HIS A 267 8.01 8.78 10.42
C HIS A 267 6.76 7.89 10.39
N GLN A 268 5.56 8.47 10.52
CA GLN A 268 4.30 7.73 10.39
C GLN A 268 4.15 7.08 9.01
N ALA A 269 4.54 7.79 7.94
CA ALA A 269 4.48 7.27 6.58
C ALA A 269 5.40 6.05 6.40
N LEU A 270 6.66 6.16 6.83
CA LEU A 270 7.63 5.06 6.75
C LEU A 270 7.20 3.88 7.62
N SER A 271 6.70 4.13 8.84
CA SER A 271 6.14 3.11 9.71
C SER A 271 4.99 2.35 9.01
N GLN A 272 4.08 3.06 8.35
CA GLN A 272 2.98 2.46 7.60
C GLN A 272 3.47 1.60 6.42
N LEU A 273 4.50 2.07 5.69
CA LEU A 273 5.07 1.31 4.58
C LEU A 273 5.77 0.03 5.05
N PHE A 274 6.47 0.06 6.18
CA PHE A 274 7.11 -1.12 6.76
C PHE A 274 6.12 -2.11 7.36
N HIS A 275 5.04 -1.61 7.97
CA HIS A 275 3.92 -2.45 8.39
C HIS A 275 3.31 -3.22 7.21
N PHE A 276 2.99 -2.51 6.12
CA PHE A 276 2.47 -3.11 4.89
C PHE A 276 3.45 -4.12 4.29
N PHE A 277 4.71 -3.73 4.14
CA PHE A 277 5.79 -4.59 3.66
C PHE A 277 5.85 -5.91 4.43
N SER A 278 5.87 -5.82 5.76
CA SER A 278 5.94 -6.97 6.66
C SER A 278 4.71 -7.88 6.50
N CYS A 279 3.50 -7.31 6.48
CA CYS A 279 2.28 -8.10 6.30
C CYS A 279 2.24 -8.81 4.95
N GLU A 280 2.62 -8.13 3.86
CA GLU A 280 2.65 -8.74 2.53
C GLU A 280 3.72 -9.82 2.40
N MET A 281 4.93 -9.57 2.91
CA MET A 281 5.98 -10.59 2.98
C MET A 281 5.50 -11.81 3.77
N PHE A 282 4.91 -11.59 4.95
CA PHE A 282 4.36 -12.64 5.79
C PHE A 282 3.35 -13.49 5.03
N ASN A 283 2.36 -12.83 4.42
CA ASN A 283 1.25 -13.48 3.74
C ASN A 283 1.70 -14.25 2.50
N ARG A 284 2.64 -13.72 1.72
CA ARG A 284 3.16 -14.36 0.51
C ARG A 284 3.95 -15.63 0.83
N ILE A 285 4.82 -15.57 1.84
CA ILE A 285 5.59 -16.73 2.30
C ILE A 285 4.64 -17.82 2.82
N LEU A 286 3.71 -17.46 3.72
CA LEU A 286 2.78 -18.41 4.32
C LEU A 286 1.83 -19.06 3.29
N SER A 287 1.46 -18.32 2.24
CA SER A 287 0.55 -18.80 1.19
C SER A 287 1.22 -19.75 0.19
N ASN A 288 2.53 -19.64 -0.01
CA ASN A 288 3.25 -20.37 -1.03
C ASN A 288 4.09 -21.51 -0.44
N LYS A 289 3.57 -22.74 -0.53
CA LYS A 289 4.27 -23.95 -0.06
C LYS A 289 5.69 -24.12 -0.65
N ARG A 290 5.97 -23.56 -1.83
CA ARG A 290 7.32 -23.61 -2.42
C ARG A 290 8.35 -22.79 -1.65
N MET A 291 7.91 -21.78 -0.90
CA MET A 291 8.76 -20.91 -0.08
C MET A 291 9.02 -21.47 1.32
N LEU A 292 8.28 -22.49 1.74
CA LEU A 292 8.36 -23.07 3.08
C LEU A 292 9.44 -24.14 3.16
N CYS A 293 10.70 -23.76 2.95
CA CYS A 293 11.88 -24.61 3.13
C CYS A 293 13.07 -23.82 3.68
N ARG A 294 14.08 -24.51 4.21
CA ARG A 294 15.24 -23.91 4.89
C ARG A 294 16.01 -22.94 4.00
N SER A 295 16.35 -23.34 2.79
CA SER A 295 17.12 -22.53 1.83
C SER A 295 16.39 -21.24 1.46
N LYS A 296 15.10 -21.31 1.12
CA LYS A 296 14.28 -20.12 0.86
C LYS A 296 14.15 -19.23 2.09
N ALA A 297 14.01 -19.80 3.27
CA ALA A 297 14.02 -19.03 4.50
C ALA A 297 15.38 -18.33 4.74
N LEU A 298 16.50 -18.99 4.46
CA LEU A 298 17.83 -18.35 4.55
C LEU A 298 18.00 -17.21 3.53
N GLN A 299 17.57 -17.43 2.29
CA GLN A 299 17.58 -16.41 1.24
C GLN A 299 16.75 -15.18 1.63
N ILE A 300 15.49 -15.39 2.05
CA ILE A 300 14.60 -14.30 2.46
C ILE A 300 15.18 -13.55 3.65
N ARG A 301 15.80 -14.26 4.61
CA ARG A 301 16.51 -13.64 5.73
C ARG A 301 17.60 -12.70 5.26
N MET A 302 18.47 -13.14 4.35
CA MET A 302 19.54 -12.30 3.80
C MET A 302 18.99 -11.09 3.05
N ASN A 303 17.86 -11.23 2.36
CA ASN A 303 17.23 -10.09 1.71
C ASN A 303 16.65 -9.11 2.74
N LEU A 304 16.07 -9.61 3.84
CA LEU A 304 15.55 -8.76 4.94
C LEU A 304 16.65 -7.98 5.65
N THR A 305 17.86 -8.53 5.81
CA THR A 305 18.96 -7.79 6.48
C THR A 305 19.35 -6.54 5.71
N VAL A 306 19.23 -6.52 4.36
CA VAL A 306 19.43 -5.31 3.54
C VAL A 306 18.41 -4.22 3.90
N ILE A 307 17.16 -4.62 4.17
CA ILE A 307 16.08 -3.70 4.55
C ILE A 307 16.26 -3.19 5.98
N GLU A 308 16.64 -4.08 6.92
CA GLU A 308 16.97 -3.73 8.30
C GLU A 308 18.15 -2.75 8.37
N GLU A 309 19.21 -3.02 7.61
CA GLU A 309 20.39 -2.16 7.48
C GLU A 309 20.02 -0.76 7.02
N TRP A 310 19.20 -0.68 5.95
CA TRP A 310 18.73 0.59 5.44
C TRP A 310 17.89 1.35 6.48
N ALA A 311 16.97 0.68 7.17
CA ALA A 311 16.12 1.32 8.19
C ALA A 311 16.96 1.91 9.34
N ARG A 312 17.97 1.17 9.79
CA ARG A 312 18.92 1.61 10.81
C ARG A 312 19.77 2.79 10.36
N GLN A 313 20.23 2.81 9.11
CA GLN A 313 20.96 3.96 8.54
C GLN A 313 20.12 5.24 8.50
N GLN A 314 18.80 5.12 8.31
CA GLN A 314 17.88 6.25 8.37
C GLN A 314 17.49 6.67 9.80
N GLY A 315 17.98 5.97 10.83
CA GLY A 315 17.65 6.23 12.24
C GLY A 315 16.19 5.92 12.60
N LEU A 316 15.57 4.99 11.88
CA LEU A 316 14.14 4.67 12.04
C LEU A 316 13.95 3.52 13.03
N THR A 317 13.10 3.70 14.03
CA THR A 317 12.69 2.66 14.97
C THR A 317 11.55 1.81 14.41
N ILE A 318 11.74 1.23 13.22
CA ILE A 318 10.72 0.48 12.47
C ILE A 318 11.02 -1.03 12.38
N GLU A 319 12.12 -1.47 12.99
CA GLU A 319 12.52 -2.89 13.07
C GLU A 319 11.44 -3.76 13.71
N SER A 320 10.66 -3.19 14.64
CA SER A 320 9.51 -3.86 15.30
C SER A 320 8.47 -4.39 14.30
N HIS A 321 8.28 -3.69 13.17
CA HIS A 321 7.34 -4.13 12.13
C HIS A 321 7.82 -5.38 11.41
N LEU A 322 9.13 -5.60 11.29
CA LEU A 322 9.71 -6.73 10.58
C LEU A 322 9.75 -8.01 11.43
N VAL A 323 9.70 -7.88 12.77
CA VAL A 323 9.81 -9.00 13.73
C VAL A 323 8.89 -10.18 13.39
N PRO A 324 7.61 -10.03 13.00
CA PRO A 324 6.77 -11.18 12.68
C PRO A 324 7.27 -12.01 11.48
N VAL A 325 7.74 -11.37 10.41
CA VAL A 325 8.32 -12.06 9.24
C VAL A 325 9.65 -12.69 9.61
N ILE A 326 10.44 -11.98 10.41
CA ILE A 326 11.70 -12.46 10.97
C ILE A 326 11.44 -13.74 11.79
N GLN A 327 10.54 -13.75 12.75
CA GLN A 327 10.27 -14.95 13.55
C GLN A 327 9.81 -16.13 12.68
N MET A 328 8.92 -15.89 11.71
CA MET A 328 8.47 -16.92 10.77
C MET A 328 9.64 -17.54 9.98
N VAL A 329 10.51 -16.70 9.44
CA VAL A 329 11.66 -17.15 8.65
C VAL A 329 12.71 -17.86 9.54
N GLN A 330 12.90 -17.39 10.77
CA GLN A 330 13.76 -18.06 11.78
C GLN A 330 13.24 -19.46 12.09
N LEU A 331 11.94 -19.61 12.34
CA LEU A 331 11.32 -20.91 12.57
C LEU A 331 11.58 -21.84 11.37
N LEU A 332 11.30 -21.39 10.15
CA LEU A 332 11.54 -22.16 8.92
C LEU A 332 13.00 -22.63 8.77
N GLN A 333 13.99 -21.86 9.23
CA GLN A 333 15.41 -22.24 9.16
C GLN A 333 15.77 -23.38 10.13
N CYS A 334 15.08 -23.48 11.28
CA CYS A 334 15.39 -24.47 12.30
C CYS A 334 14.40 -25.65 12.38
N VAL A 335 13.30 -25.66 11.61
CA VAL A 335 12.28 -26.74 11.64
C VAL A 335 12.91 -28.13 11.62
N SER A 336 13.81 -28.41 10.67
CA SER A 336 14.44 -29.73 10.50
C SER A 336 15.41 -30.12 11.64
N GLN A 337 15.76 -29.18 12.53
CA GLN A 337 16.62 -29.40 13.70
C GLN A 337 15.82 -29.66 14.98
N LEU A 338 14.51 -29.37 14.98
CA LEU A 338 13.64 -29.55 16.14
C LEU A 338 13.17 -31.00 16.21
N THR A 339 14.02 -31.88 16.74
CA THR A 339 13.74 -33.33 16.85
C THR A 339 13.11 -33.75 18.16
N ASP A 340 13.14 -32.88 19.18
CA ASP A 340 12.54 -33.13 20.48
C ASP A 340 11.34 -32.20 20.71
N LEU A 341 10.26 -32.75 21.28
CA LEU A 341 9.02 -32.00 21.50
C LEU A 341 9.20 -30.88 22.53
N VAL A 342 10.01 -31.09 23.58
CA VAL A 342 10.27 -30.09 24.61
C VAL A 342 11.07 -28.92 24.02
N ASP A 343 12.09 -29.23 23.22
CA ASP A 343 12.89 -28.22 22.51
C ASP A 343 12.04 -27.43 21.51
N PHE A 344 11.15 -28.12 20.78
CA PHE A 344 10.18 -27.47 19.89
C PHE A 344 9.28 -26.50 20.65
N ILE A 345 8.70 -26.93 21.77
CA ILE A 345 7.83 -26.10 22.61
C ILE A 345 8.56 -24.86 23.13
N HIS A 346 9.80 -25.01 23.61
CA HIS A 346 10.60 -23.85 24.06
C HIS A 346 10.88 -22.89 22.91
N THR A 347 11.20 -23.42 21.72
CA THR A 347 11.49 -22.61 20.54
C THR A 347 10.26 -21.80 20.11
N ILE A 348 9.08 -22.43 19.95
CA ILE A 348 7.88 -21.69 19.53
C ILE A 348 7.41 -20.69 20.58
N LYS A 349 7.67 -20.93 21.86
CA LYS A 349 7.38 -19.97 22.95
C LYS A 349 8.23 -18.72 22.89
N SER A 350 9.38 -18.75 22.20
CA SER A 350 10.19 -17.54 21.95
C SER A 350 9.68 -16.70 20.77
N PHE A 351 8.72 -17.21 19.99
CA PHE A 351 8.14 -16.55 18.83
C PHE A 351 6.77 -15.93 19.15
N ASP A 352 6.78 -14.87 19.96
CA ASP A 352 5.55 -14.24 20.51
C ASP A 352 4.60 -13.65 19.46
N LEU A 353 5.06 -13.41 18.22
CA LEU A 353 4.27 -12.78 17.15
C LEU A 353 3.74 -13.77 16.11
N LEU A 354 3.97 -15.08 16.33
CA LEU A 354 3.41 -16.17 15.55
C LEU A 354 2.26 -16.83 16.31
N ASN A 355 1.07 -16.83 15.73
CA ASN A 355 -0.06 -17.52 16.35
C ASN A 355 0.02 -19.05 16.10
N PRO A 356 -0.65 -19.88 16.94
CA PRO A 356 -0.62 -21.34 16.80
C PRO A 356 -1.09 -21.86 15.42
N ILE A 357 -1.99 -21.13 14.77
CA ILE A 357 -2.52 -21.49 13.45
C ILE A 357 -1.47 -21.28 12.36
N GLN A 358 -0.71 -20.18 12.43
CA GLN A 358 0.45 -19.91 11.58
C GLN A 358 1.54 -20.95 11.82
N ILE A 359 1.84 -21.30 13.07
CA ILE A 359 2.83 -22.34 13.40
C ILE A 359 2.42 -23.68 12.79
N LYS A 360 1.18 -24.13 13.00
CA LYS A 360 0.65 -25.34 12.34
C LYS A 360 0.87 -25.30 10.83
N ARG A 361 0.52 -24.18 10.19
CA ARG A 361 0.65 -24.00 8.75
C ARG A 361 2.10 -24.16 8.30
N LEU A 362 3.04 -23.52 9.00
CA LEU A 362 4.47 -23.56 8.69
C LEU A 362 5.04 -24.98 8.83
N ILE A 363 4.67 -25.72 9.88
CA ILE A 363 5.18 -27.07 10.13
C ILE A 363 4.57 -28.09 9.18
N VAL A 364 3.24 -28.12 9.04
CA VAL A 364 2.54 -29.12 8.21
C VAL A 364 2.82 -28.94 6.72
N GLN A 365 3.07 -27.71 6.27
CA GLN A 365 3.36 -27.43 4.86
C GLN A 365 4.86 -27.31 4.56
N TYR A 366 5.74 -27.49 5.55
CA TYR A 366 7.17 -27.44 5.35
C TYR A 366 7.62 -28.45 4.29
N ARG A 367 8.51 -28.01 3.38
CA ARG A 367 9.12 -28.84 2.35
C ARG A 367 10.56 -29.14 2.74
N TYR A 368 10.79 -30.42 3.01
CA TYR A 368 12.11 -30.93 3.31
C TYR A 368 13.01 -30.98 2.07
N GLU A 369 14.23 -30.48 2.23
CA GLU A 369 15.30 -30.56 1.22
C GLU A 369 15.99 -31.94 1.26
N VAL A 370 16.81 -32.23 0.25
CA VAL A 370 17.59 -33.48 0.21
C VAL A 370 18.54 -33.51 1.42
N ASN A 371 18.58 -34.64 2.13
CA ASN A 371 19.34 -34.84 3.37
C ASN A 371 18.82 -34.09 4.62
N GLU A 372 17.63 -33.49 4.58
CA GLU A 372 16.99 -32.97 5.79
C GLU A 372 16.27 -34.06 6.58
N ARG A 373 16.39 -34.00 7.91
CA ARG A 373 15.60 -34.83 8.82
C ARG A 373 14.17 -34.32 8.85
N ARG A 374 13.23 -35.26 8.87
CA ARG A 374 11.81 -34.94 9.06
C ARG A 374 11.51 -34.69 10.53
N VAL A 375 10.64 -33.72 10.78
CA VAL A 375 10.11 -33.47 12.11
C VAL A 375 9.30 -34.70 12.56
N PRO A 376 9.45 -35.16 13.81
CA PRO A 376 8.64 -36.23 14.37
C PRO A 376 7.13 -35.97 14.27
N GLU A 377 6.34 -37.02 14.05
CA GLU A 377 4.88 -36.92 14.00
C GLU A 377 4.27 -36.34 15.29
N GLU A 378 4.94 -36.51 16.43
CA GLU A 378 4.51 -35.97 17.72
C GLU A 378 4.43 -34.44 17.70
N ILE A 379 5.41 -33.78 17.06
CA ILE A 379 5.42 -32.33 16.88
C ILE A 379 4.33 -31.89 15.90
N GLU A 380 4.15 -32.61 14.79
CA GLU A 380 3.06 -32.32 13.86
C GLU A 380 1.68 -32.43 14.56
N LYS A 381 1.43 -33.52 15.31
CA LYS A 381 0.19 -33.71 16.09
C LYS A 381 0.00 -32.62 17.13
N TYR A 382 1.07 -32.26 17.85
CA TYR A 382 1.04 -31.17 18.83
C TYR A 382 0.64 -29.84 18.17
N THR A 383 1.24 -29.47 17.03
CA THR A 383 0.90 -28.23 16.32
C THR A 383 -0.55 -28.20 15.81
N MET A 384 -1.08 -29.34 15.38
CA MET A 384 -2.48 -29.47 15.01
C MET A 384 -3.39 -29.25 16.22
N GLN A 385 -3.06 -29.87 17.35
CA GLN A 385 -3.84 -29.77 18.58
C GLN A 385 -3.88 -28.32 19.11
N ILE A 386 -2.73 -27.65 19.24
CA ILE A 386 -2.70 -26.25 19.75
C ILE A 386 -3.48 -25.29 18.84
N ALA A 387 -3.48 -25.52 17.52
CA ALA A 387 -4.24 -24.69 16.59
C ALA A 387 -5.74 -24.95 16.72
N GLU A 388 -6.16 -26.22 16.85
CA GLU A 388 -7.56 -26.55 17.10
C GLU A 388 -8.06 -26.00 18.43
N ASP A 389 -7.26 -26.10 19.48
CA ASP A 389 -7.62 -25.61 20.81
C ASP A 389 -7.72 -24.08 20.82
N THR A 390 -6.85 -23.38 20.08
CA THR A 390 -6.96 -21.92 19.86
C THR A 390 -8.27 -21.55 19.18
N ILE A 391 -8.68 -22.30 18.15
CA ILE A 391 -9.95 -22.04 17.44
C ILE A 391 -11.15 -22.34 18.36
N LYS A 392 -11.11 -23.43 19.12
CA LYS A 392 -12.18 -23.78 20.09
C LYS A 392 -12.34 -22.71 21.16
N GLN A 393 -11.23 -22.23 21.74
CA GLN A 393 -11.22 -21.16 22.73
C GLN A 393 -11.89 -19.89 22.19
N TYR A 394 -11.48 -19.44 20.99
CA TYR A 394 -12.09 -18.28 20.34
C TYR A 394 -13.59 -18.45 20.09
N VAL A 395 -14.02 -19.63 19.61
CA VAL A 395 -15.46 -19.89 19.38
C VAL A 395 -16.25 -19.85 20.69
N GLN A 396 -15.66 -20.33 21.80
CA GLN A 396 -16.28 -20.33 23.11
C GLN A 396 -16.35 -18.93 23.72
N GLU A 397 -15.28 -18.14 23.61
CA GLU A 397 -15.23 -16.72 24.00
C GLU A 397 -16.28 -15.93 23.23
N LYS A 398 -16.36 -16.10 21.91
CA LYS A 398 -17.37 -15.44 21.07
C LYS A 398 -18.80 -15.78 21.46
N LYS A 399 -19.08 -17.04 21.83
CA LYS A 399 -20.41 -17.44 22.34
C LYS A 399 -20.73 -16.77 23.69
N THR A 400 -19.74 -16.62 24.56
CA THR A 400 -19.88 -16.01 25.88
C THR A 400 -20.08 -14.49 25.77
N SER A 401 -19.29 -13.82 24.93
CA SER A 401 -19.38 -12.37 24.69
C SER A 401 -20.64 -11.98 23.90
N ARG A 402 -21.23 -12.89 23.12
CA ARG A 402 -22.53 -12.63 22.46
C ARG A 402 -23.70 -12.63 23.43
N ASN A 403 -23.55 -13.28 24.58
CA ASN A 403 -24.55 -13.28 25.66
C ASN A 403 -24.39 -12.08 26.61
N ASN A 404 -23.18 -11.51 26.68
CA ASN A 404 -22.88 -10.31 27.46
C ASN A 404 -22.55 -9.15 26.51
N SER A 405 -23.55 -8.37 26.12
CA SER A 405 -23.34 -7.19 25.28
C SER A 405 -22.37 -6.20 25.94
N MET A 406 -21.15 -6.10 25.40
CA MET A 406 -20.45 -4.86 25.00
C MET A 406 -18.92 -4.99 25.10
N SER A 407 -18.23 -5.06 23.95
CA SER A 407 -16.94 -4.36 23.70
C SER A 407 -16.43 -4.65 22.28
N SER A 408 -16.56 -3.69 21.36
CA SER A 408 -16.15 -3.83 19.94
C SER A 408 -14.63 -3.90 19.74
N LEU A 409 -13.83 -3.33 20.65
CA LEU A 409 -12.37 -3.26 20.52
C LEU A 409 -11.68 -4.61 20.84
N MET A 410 -12.20 -5.39 21.79
CA MET A 410 -11.68 -6.74 22.06
C MET A 410 -11.88 -7.68 20.87
N TYR A 411 -12.97 -7.48 20.12
CA TYR A 411 -13.29 -8.34 18.98
C TYR A 411 -12.26 -8.21 17.84
N GLU A 412 -11.72 -7.02 17.57
CA GLU A 412 -10.73 -6.84 16.50
C GLU A 412 -9.39 -7.53 16.83
N GLU A 413 -8.96 -7.44 18.08
CA GLU A 413 -7.72 -8.06 18.57
C GLU A 413 -7.82 -9.60 18.59
N GLU A 414 -8.96 -10.14 19.05
CA GLU A 414 -9.25 -11.58 19.02
C GLU A 414 -9.37 -12.14 17.59
N GLU A 415 -9.97 -11.39 16.67
CA GLU A 415 -10.09 -11.83 15.27
C GLU A 415 -8.72 -11.92 14.59
N GLY A 416 -7.78 -11.02 14.93
CA GLY A 416 -6.39 -11.10 14.50
C GLY A 416 -5.67 -12.36 15.01
N ARG A 417 -6.00 -12.83 16.21
CA ARG A 417 -5.39 -14.01 16.85
C ARG A 417 -5.72 -15.32 16.15
N VAL A 418 -6.84 -15.38 15.43
CA VAL A 418 -7.33 -16.59 14.74
C VAL A 418 -7.10 -16.56 13.22
N LYS A 419 -6.64 -15.44 12.67
CA LYS A 419 -6.34 -15.32 11.24
C LYS A 419 -4.98 -15.94 10.90
N GLU A 420 -4.93 -16.73 9.84
CA GLU A 420 -3.65 -17.21 9.27
C GLU A 420 -2.84 -16.03 8.71
N LYS A 421 -3.51 -15.13 7.97
CA LYS A 421 -2.89 -13.98 7.32
C LYS A 421 -2.93 -12.73 8.19
N LYS A 422 -1.90 -11.90 8.08
CA LYS A 422 -1.86 -10.56 8.68
C LYS A 422 -2.61 -9.57 7.79
N ASP A 423 -3.25 -8.57 8.39
CA ASP A 423 -4.02 -7.57 7.65
C ASP A 423 -3.10 -6.49 7.08
N SER A 424 -2.75 -6.62 5.80
CA SER A 424 -1.95 -5.62 5.08
C SER A 424 -2.75 -4.36 4.70
N THR A 425 -4.08 -4.41 4.78
CA THR A 425 -4.94 -3.26 4.46
C THR A 425 -5.15 -2.33 5.65
N TYR A 426 -4.73 -2.76 6.84
CA TYR A 426 -4.80 -1.95 8.05
C TYR A 426 -3.94 -0.68 7.92
N MET A 427 -4.58 0.45 8.24
CA MET A 427 -3.91 1.74 8.29
C MET A 427 -3.60 2.08 9.75
N LEU A 428 -2.32 2.23 10.08
CA LEU A 428 -1.88 2.69 11.39
C LEU A 428 -2.52 4.06 11.70
N PRO A 429 -2.83 4.34 12.99
CA PRO A 429 -3.39 5.62 13.40
C PRO A 429 -2.54 6.79 12.91
N PHE A 430 -3.15 7.69 12.15
CA PHE A 430 -2.52 8.91 11.68
C PHE A 430 -2.84 10.08 12.60
N SER A 431 -1.81 10.81 13.00
CA SER A 431 -1.92 12.00 13.84
C SER A 431 -1.15 13.15 13.23
N LEU A 432 -1.77 14.33 13.25
CA LEU A 432 -1.09 15.56 12.90
C LEU A 432 -0.29 16.05 14.10
N PRO A 433 0.91 16.62 13.88
CA PRO A 433 1.64 17.29 14.95
C PRO A 433 0.75 18.39 15.54
N THR A 434 0.31 18.22 16.77
CA THR A 434 -0.33 19.29 17.53
C THR A 434 0.74 20.14 18.19
N LEU A 435 0.53 21.46 18.24
CA LEU A 435 1.31 22.43 19.03
C LEU A 435 1.43 22.10 20.54
N ILE A 436 0.93 20.95 21.00
CA ILE A 436 0.86 20.52 22.41
C ILE A 436 1.74 19.27 22.63
N SER A 437 2.81 19.11 21.85
CA SER A 437 3.88 18.15 22.17
C SER A 437 4.99 18.78 23.04
N GLU A 438 4.74 19.95 23.62
CA GLU A 438 5.39 20.38 24.85
C GLU A 438 4.30 20.50 25.91
N LYS A 439 4.36 19.69 26.97
CA LYS A 439 3.75 20.05 28.25
C LYS A 439 4.47 21.30 28.75
N VAL A 440 4.14 22.46 28.19
CA VAL A 440 4.38 23.72 28.88
C VAL A 440 3.31 23.76 29.97
N ILE A 441 3.66 23.23 31.14
CA ILE A 441 3.02 23.66 32.37
C ILE A 441 3.20 25.19 32.35
N PRO A 442 2.13 26.00 32.30
CA PRO A 442 2.30 27.45 32.27
C PRO A 442 3.07 27.82 33.53
N VAL A 443 4.33 28.24 33.37
CA VAL A 443 5.12 28.81 34.46
C VAL A 443 4.46 30.15 34.75
N ILE A 444 3.72 30.19 35.85
CA ILE A 444 3.15 31.42 36.38
C ILE A 444 4.36 32.34 36.70
N PRO A 445 4.46 33.54 36.13
CA PRO A 445 5.53 34.47 36.46
C PRO A 445 5.57 34.71 37.98
N GLU A 446 6.76 34.77 38.58
CA GLU A 446 6.89 34.96 40.04
C GLU A 446 6.16 36.23 40.53
N ASP A 447 6.10 37.26 39.68
CA ASP A 447 5.36 38.50 39.90
C ASP A 447 3.84 38.30 40.07
N TRP A 448 3.29 37.24 39.45
CA TRP A 448 1.88 36.85 39.57
C TRP A 448 1.63 36.00 40.81
N LEU A 449 2.59 35.14 41.18
CA LEU A 449 2.55 34.38 42.44
C LEU A 449 2.56 35.32 43.64
N MET A 450 3.37 36.39 43.64
CA MET A 450 3.39 37.40 44.71
C MET A 450 2.08 38.21 44.83
N LYS A 451 1.33 38.35 43.73
CA LYS A 451 0.02 39.02 43.73
C LYS A 451 -1.14 38.13 44.19
N LEU A 452 -0.95 36.80 44.15
CA LEU A 452 -1.96 35.82 44.54
C LEU A 452 -1.81 35.37 46.02
N THR A 453 -0.64 35.56 46.62
CA THR A 453 -0.38 35.23 48.04
C THR A 453 -1.33 35.91 49.05
N PRO A 454 -1.82 37.15 48.86
CA PRO A 454 -2.73 37.79 49.82
C PRO A 454 -4.17 37.23 49.79
N LEU A 455 -4.53 36.42 48.78
CA LEU A 455 -5.88 35.87 48.62
C LEU A 455 -6.05 34.48 49.25
N PHE A 456 -4.97 33.88 49.77
CA PHE A 456 -4.96 32.52 50.32
C PHE A 456 -4.27 32.40 51.68
N SER A 457 -4.01 33.50 52.40
CA SER A 457 -3.70 33.42 53.83
C SER A 457 -5.01 33.19 54.62
N PRO A 458 -5.04 32.21 55.54
CA PRO A 458 -6.26 31.85 56.29
C PRO A 458 -6.81 32.96 57.17
#